data_AF-A0A7R8ZD01-F1
#
_entry.id   AF-A0A7R8ZD01-F1
#
_cell.length_a   1.000
_cell.length_b   1.000
_cell.length_c   1.000
_cell.angle_alpha   90.00
_cell.angle_beta   90.00
_cell.angle_gamma   90.00
#
_symmetry.space_group_name_H-M   'P 1'
#
loop_
_entity.id
_entity.type
_entity.pdbx_description
1 polymer ?
#
loop_
_entity_poly.entity_id
_entity_poly.type
_entity_poly.pdbx_seq_one_letter_code
_entity_poly.pdbx_strand_id
1 'polypeptide(L)'
;MLDSGGERSGKSLSEAAREYEEARAVKRKYDQVAVVTGEEGEHNVLQINCKLFAFDKATSTWLERGIGTLRLNDKEECNGTQSRVVMRTTGSLRVVLNTKVSSPSRVILSSWDWANLLSE
;
A
#
# COMPACT_ATOMS: atom_id res chain seq x y z
N MET A 1 15.04 -57.65 -41.24
CA MET A 1 15.33 -56.60 -40.24
C MET A 1 15.23 -55.26 -40.93
N LEU A 2 14.08 -54.59 -40.83
CA LEU A 2 13.95 -53.18 -41.20
C LEU A 2 13.36 -52.48 -39.97
N ASP A 3 14.23 -51.79 -39.24
CA ASP A 3 13.89 -51.00 -38.07
C ASP A 3 13.13 -49.76 -38.52
N SER A 4 11.82 -49.75 -38.22
CA SER A 4 10.94 -48.62 -38.53
C SER A 4 11.12 -47.57 -37.44
N GLY A 5 12.07 -46.65 -37.67
CA GLY A 5 12.28 -45.49 -36.82
C GLY A 5 11.04 -44.60 -36.82
N GLY A 6 10.19 -44.76 -35.80
CA GLY A 6 9.05 -43.89 -35.55
C GLY A 6 9.55 -42.48 -35.21
N GLU A 7 9.32 -41.52 -36.10
CA GLU A 7 9.44 -40.11 -35.79
C GLU A 7 8.49 -39.77 -34.65
N ARG A 8 9.04 -39.55 -33.45
CA ARG A 8 8.34 -38.81 -32.42
C ARG A 8 8.24 -37.37 -32.90
N SER A 9 7.15 -37.06 -33.61
CA SER A 9 6.70 -35.70 -33.84
C SER A 9 6.47 -35.04 -32.47
N GLY A 10 7.50 -34.34 -31.99
CA GLY A 10 7.39 -33.48 -30.82
C GLY A 10 6.59 -32.24 -31.19
N LYS A 11 5.75 -31.78 -30.27
CA LYS A 11 4.99 -30.53 -30.43
C LYS A 11 5.93 -29.39 -30.83
N SER A 12 5.48 -28.57 -31.77
CA SER A 12 6.25 -27.38 -32.16
C SER A 12 6.43 -26.43 -30.97
N LEU A 13 7.48 -25.61 -30.97
CA LEU A 13 7.72 -24.62 -29.90
C LEU A 13 6.52 -23.67 -29.72
N SER A 14 5.88 -23.29 -30.83
CA SER A 14 4.66 -22.48 -30.84
C SER A 14 3.48 -23.19 -30.20
N GLU A 15 3.34 -24.50 -30.42
CA GLU A 15 2.25 -25.30 -29.88
C GLU A 15 2.45 -25.56 -28.38
N ALA A 16 3.67 -25.87 -27.96
CA ALA A 16 4.03 -26.01 -26.55
C ALA A 16 3.88 -24.69 -25.77
N ALA A 17 4.25 -23.55 -26.39
CA ALA A 17 4.06 -22.23 -25.80
C ALA A 17 2.57 -21.88 -25.64
N ARG A 18 1.75 -22.11 -26.68
CA ARG A 18 0.31 -21.88 -26.62
C ARG A 18 -0.37 -22.75 -25.55
N GLU A 19 0.00 -24.03 -25.46
CA GLU A 19 -0.55 -24.93 -24.45
C GLU A 19 -0.15 -24.51 -23.03
N TYR A 20 1.09 -24.01 -22.83
CA TYR A 20 1.52 -23.46 -21.55
C TYR A 20 0.76 -22.18 -21.17
N GLU A 21 0.52 -21.29 -22.15
CA GLU A 21 -0.29 -20.08 -21.96
C GLU A 21 -1.75 -20.44 -21.64
N GLU A 22 -2.36 -21.37 -22.37
CA GLU A 22 -3.74 -21.84 -22.16
C GLU A 22 -3.90 -22.56 -20.81
N ALA A 23 -2.94 -23.40 -20.42
CA ALA A 23 -2.94 -24.10 -19.13
C ALA A 23 -2.77 -23.12 -17.94
N ARG A 24 -2.04 -22.02 -18.15
CA ARG A 24 -1.85 -20.96 -17.14
C ARG A 24 -2.96 -19.91 -17.18
N ALA A 25 -3.78 -19.89 -18.23
CA ALA A 25 -4.91 -19.00 -18.40
C ALA A 25 -6.14 -19.38 -17.56
N VAL A 26 -5.99 -20.19 -16.50
CA VAL A 26 -6.98 -20.30 -15.42
C VAL A 26 -7.03 -18.96 -14.68
N LYS A 27 -7.66 -17.98 -15.32
CA LYS A 27 -7.94 -16.66 -14.81
C LYS A 27 -9.02 -16.86 -13.76
N ARG A 28 -8.59 -17.07 -12.51
CA ARG A 28 -9.50 -17.14 -11.37
C ARG A 28 -10.42 -15.91 -11.44
N LYS A 29 -11.69 -16.16 -11.72
CA LYS A 29 -12.71 -15.12 -11.72
C LYS A 29 -13.06 -14.89 -10.27
N TYR A 30 -12.58 -13.79 -9.71
CA TYR A 30 -12.98 -13.37 -8.38
C TYR A 30 -14.29 -12.62 -8.48
N ASP A 31 -15.19 -12.88 -7.56
CA ASP A 31 -16.39 -12.08 -7.41
C ASP A 31 -16.02 -10.71 -6.87
N GLN A 32 -16.82 -9.70 -7.25
CA GLN A 32 -16.67 -8.38 -6.68
C GLN A 32 -17.04 -8.43 -5.19
N VAL A 33 -16.12 -7.97 -4.35
CA VAL A 33 -16.33 -7.89 -2.90
C VAL A 33 -16.72 -6.46 -2.53
N ALA A 34 -17.62 -6.32 -1.55
CA ALA A 34 -17.94 -5.03 -0.97
C ALA A 34 -16.67 -4.38 -0.39
N VAL A 35 -16.41 -3.12 -0.78
CA VAL A 35 -15.25 -2.37 -0.29
C VAL A 35 -15.60 -1.73 1.03
N VAL A 36 -14.93 -2.17 2.10
CA VAL A 36 -15.06 -1.60 3.45
C VAL A 36 -13.69 -1.11 3.89
N THR A 37 -13.61 0.12 4.35
CA THR A 37 -12.39 0.80 4.77
C THR A 37 -12.05 0.57 6.24
N GLY A 38 -13.06 0.26 7.06
CA GLY A 38 -12.93 0.17 8.53
C GLY A 38 -12.84 1.55 9.20
N GLU A 39 -13.23 2.60 8.47
CA GLU A 39 -13.25 4.00 8.89
C GLU A 39 -14.68 4.58 8.84
N GLU A 40 -15.70 3.80 8.46
CA GLU A 40 -17.08 4.27 8.21
C GLU A 40 -17.79 4.84 9.44
N GLY A 41 -17.39 4.40 10.64
CA GLY A 41 -17.95 4.87 11.92
C GLY A 41 -17.16 6.02 12.56
N GLU A 42 -16.29 6.68 11.80
CA GLU A 42 -15.41 7.74 12.30
C GLU A 42 -15.62 9.05 11.55
N HIS A 43 -15.41 10.16 12.24
CA HIS A 43 -15.47 11.50 11.69
C HIS A 43 -14.08 11.99 11.30
N ASN A 44 -13.87 12.37 10.05
CA ASN A 44 -12.61 12.95 9.61
C ASN A 44 -12.49 14.41 10.03
N VAL A 45 -11.48 14.71 10.85
CA VAL A 45 -11.21 16.05 11.39
C VAL A 45 -10.18 16.80 10.54
N LEU A 46 -9.17 16.07 10.06
CA LEU A 46 -8.09 16.62 9.25
C LEU A 46 -7.78 15.65 8.12
N GLN A 47 -7.48 16.21 6.95
CA GLN A 47 -6.92 15.47 5.83
C GLN A 47 -5.84 16.31 5.15
N ILE A 48 -4.62 15.78 5.08
CA ILE A 48 -3.48 16.46 4.43
C ILE A 48 -2.67 15.48 3.59
N ASN A 49 -2.00 15.99 2.56
CA ASN A 49 -1.01 15.23 1.82
C ASN A 49 0.36 15.45 2.44
N CYS A 50 1.07 14.37 2.73
CA CYS A 50 2.39 14.44 3.34
C CYS A 50 3.28 13.26 2.92
N LYS A 51 4.55 13.38 3.25
CA LYS A 51 5.54 12.31 3.18
C LYS A 51 5.89 11.89 4.60
N LEU A 52 5.79 10.59 4.88
CA LEU A 52 6.09 10.01 6.19
C LEU A 52 7.51 9.47 6.22
N PHE A 53 8.22 9.78 7.29
CA PHE A 53 9.53 9.26 7.58
C PHE A 53 9.53 8.57 8.96
N ALA A 54 10.35 7.53 9.09
CA ALA A 54 10.66 6.92 10.38
C ALA A 54 12.16 7.08 10.65
N PHE A 55 12.50 7.51 11.86
CA PHE A 55 13.90 7.61 12.27
C PHE A 55 14.42 6.23 12.67
N ASP A 56 15.46 5.77 11.98
CA ASP A 56 16.20 4.56 12.33
C ASP A 56 17.35 4.92 13.27
N LYS A 57 17.28 4.44 14.52
CA LYS A 57 18.29 4.69 15.54
C LYS A 57 19.61 3.97 15.25
N ALA A 58 19.59 2.85 14.52
CA ALA A 58 20.80 2.08 14.25
C ALA A 58 21.70 2.83 13.26
N THR A 59 21.10 3.41 12.22
CA THR A 59 21.81 4.18 11.19
C THR A 59 21.84 5.68 11.48
N SER A 60 21.05 6.16 12.45
CA SER A 60 20.82 7.59 12.73
C SER A 60 20.31 8.36 11.51
N THR A 61 19.44 7.74 10.72
CA THR A 61 18.90 8.33 9.48
C THR A 61 17.37 8.32 9.44
N TRP A 62 16.80 9.20 8.63
CA TRP A 62 15.37 9.22 8.33
C TRP A 62 15.07 8.36 7.10
N LEU A 63 14.28 7.30 7.29
CA LEU A 63 13.85 6.41 6.23
C LEU A 63 12.44 6.80 5.76
N GLU A 64 12.26 7.01 4.46
CA GLU A 64 10.95 7.26 3.88
C GLU A 64 10.05 6.02 4.03
N ARG A 65 8.83 6.21 4.53
CA ARG A 65 7.83 5.14 4.76
C ARG A 65 6.67 5.20 3.79
N GLY A 66 6.36 6.38 3.25
CA GLY A 66 5.34 6.52 2.23
C GLY A 66 4.95 7.97 1.96
N ILE A 67 4.41 8.20 0.76
CA ILE A 67 3.81 9.46 0.34
C ILE A 67 2.32 9.22 0.14
N GLY A 68 1.49 10.09 0.71
CA GLY A 68 0.05 10.02 0.47
C GLY A 68 -0.75 10.86 1.44
N THR A 69 -1.98 10.43 1.68
CA THR A 69 -2.96 11.18 2.46
C THR A 69 -2.95 10.71 3.91
N LEU A 70 -2.70 11.64 4.82
CA LEU A 70 -2.82 11.47 6.26
C LEU A 70 -4.17 12.04 6.73
N ARG A 71 -4.84 11.29 7.58
CA ARG A 71 -6.13 11.61 8.17
C ARG A 71 -6.05 11.55 9.69
N LEU A 72 -6.65 12.54 10.34
CA LEU A 72 -7.04 12.46 11.76
C LEU A 72 -8.52 12.14 11.80
N ASN A 73 -8.87 11.01 12.40
CA ASN A 73 -10.23 10.56 12.55
C ASN A 73 -10.60 10.48 14.03
N ASP A 74 -11.78 10.99 14.35
CA ASP A 74 -12.40 10.92 15.67
C ASP A 74 -13.50 9.88 15.69
N LYS A 75 -13.58 9.14 16.79
CA LYS A 75 -14.65 8.22 17.08
C LYS A 75 -15.28 8.59 18.41
N GLU A 76 -16.60 8.83 18.39
CA GLU A 76 -17.36 9.05 19.61
C GLU A 76 -17.52 7.72 20.35
N GLU A 77 -17.10 7.69 21.61
CA GLU A 77 -17.25 6.55 22.52
C GLU A 77 -17.99 7.01 23.79
N CYS A 78 -18.56 6.06 24.53
CA CYS A 78 -19.34 6.35 25.75
C CYS A 78 -18.53 7.14 26.81
N ASN A 79 -17.20 7.02 26.80
CA ASN A 79 -16.28 7.65 27.74
C ASN A 79 -15.50 8.85 27.15
N GLY A 80 -15.93 9.38 26.00
CA GLY A 80 -15.33 10.54 25.34
C GLY A 80 -14.89 10.24 23.90
N THR A 81 -14.17 11.18 23.29
CA THR A 81 -13.70 11.05 21.90
C THR A 81 -12.38 10.28 21.86
N GLN A 82 -12.33 9.22 21.06
CA GLN A 82 -11.10 8.50 20.72
C GLN A 82 -10.62 8.92 19.33
N SER A 83 -9.42 9.50 19.25
CA SER A 83 -8.82 9.92 17.98
C SER A 83 -7.74 8.96 17.51
N ARG A 84 -7.59 8.81 16.20
CA ARG A 84 -6.47 8.10 15.56
C ARG A 84 -5.97 8.81 14.32
N VAL A 85 -4.69 8.62 14.03
CA VAL A 85 -4.06 9.03 12.78
C VAL A 85 -3.93 7.81 11.87
N VAL A 86 -4.47 7.94 10.66
CA VAL A 86 -4.35 6.93 9.59
C VAL A 86 -3.69 7.58 8.39
N MET A 87 -2.69 6.94 7.80
CA MET A 87 -2.08 7.40 6.56
C MET A 87 -2.08 6.29 5.51
N ARG A 88 -2.50 6.64 4.29
CA ARG A 88 -2.52 5.74 3.14
C ARG A 88 -1.64 6.28 2.02
N THR A 89 -0.90 5.40 1.36
CA THR A 89 -0.04 5.79 0.23
C THR A 89 -0.84 6.05 -1.03
N THR A 90 -0.42 7.04 -1.82
CA THR A 90 -1.01 7.32 -3.14
C THR A 90 -0.88 6.11 -4.07
N GLY A 91 -1.91 5.86 -4.88
CA GLY A 91 -1.96 4.77 -5.86
C GLY A 91 -2.36 3.43 -5.25
N SER A 92 -1.56 2.87 -4.33
CA SER A 92 -1.84 1.54 -3.75
C SER A 92 -2.81 1.56 -2.57
N LEU A 93 -3.09 2.73 -1.99
CA LEU A 93 -3.98 2.93 -0.83
C LEU A 93 -3.65 2.10 0.41
N ARG A 94 -2.43 1.53 0.46
CA ARG A 94 -1.90 0.78 1.59
C ARG A 94 -1.80 1.68 2.81
N VAL A 95 -2.22 1.15 3.96
CA VAL A 95 -2.04 1.82 5.25
C VAL A 95 -0.56 1.74 5.66
N VAL A 96 0.07 2.90 5.89
CA VAL A 96 1.47 3.01 6.34
C VAL A 96 1.61 3.53 7.77
N LEU A 97 0.55 4.15 8.29
CA LEU A 97 0.42 4.53 9.70
C LEU A 97 -1.02 4.30 10.14
N ASN A 98 -1.19 3.69 11.32
CA ASN A 98 -2.46 3.56 12.00
C ASN A 98 -2.18 3.55 13.50
N THR A 99 -2.28 4.71 14.13
CA THR A 99 -1.98 4.86 15.55
C THR A 99 -3.05 5.67 16.24
N LYS A 100 -3.40 5.28 17.47
CA LYS A 100 -4.24 6.09 18.34
C LYS A 100 -3.46 7.34 18.78
N VAL A 101 -4.18 8.44 18.96
CA VAL A 101 -3.66 9.64 19.62
C VAL A 101 -4.01 9.53 21.10
N SER A 102 -3.01 9.47 21.96
CA SER A 102 -3.19 9.37 23.41
C SER A 102 -2.20 10.28 24.12
N SER A 103 -2.56 10.92 25.24
CA SER A 103 -1.55 11.63 26.04
C SER A 103 -0.47 10.63 26.51
N PRO A 104 0.84 10.92 26.37
CA PRO A 104 1.50 12.20 26.04
C PRO A 104 2.00 12.31 24.58
N SER A 105 1.32 11.73 23.59
CA SER A 105 1.69 11.80 22.18
C SER A 105 1.99 13.24 21.75
N ARG A 106 3.21 13.45 21.24
CA ARG A 106 3.65 14.73 20.69
C ARG A 106 3.68 14.64 19.18
N VAL A 107 2.92 15.51 18.53
CA VAL A 107 2.95 15.67 17.07
C VAL A 107 3.64 17.00 16.76
N ILE A 108 4.71 16.94 15.98
CA ILE A 108 5.39 18.13 15.46
C ILE A 108 5.23 18.08 13.95
N LEU A 109 4.54 19.06 13.38
CA LEU A 109 4.47 19.25 11.95
C LEU A 109 5.60 20.22 11.57
N SER A 110 6.60 19.75 10.83
CA SER A 110 7.58 20.63 10.21
C SER A 110 7.23 20.79 8.72
N SER A 111 6.98 22.03 8.31
CA SER A 111 7.02 22.38 6.89
C SER A 111 8.48 22.54 6.49
N TRP A 112 8.89 21.85 5.43
CA TRP A 112 10.17 22.14 4.78
C TRP A 112 9.89 23.14 3.66
N ASP A 113 9.98 24.44 3.97
CA ASP A 113 9.96 25.47 2.93
C ASP A 113 11.30 25.44 2.19
N TRP A 114 11.37 24.68 1.11
CA TRP A 114 12.54 24.69 0.21
C TRP A 114 12.73 26.04 -0.49
N ALA A 115 11.71 26.91 -0.51
CA ALA A 115 11.79 28.24 -1.12
C ALA A 115 12.76 29.20 -0.40
N ASN A 116 13.07 28.98 0.89
CA ASN A 116 13.95 29.86 1.66
C ASN A 116 15.43 29.44 1.68
N LEU A 117 15.79 28.36 0.97
CA LEU A 117 17.16 27.83 0.92
C LEU A 117 17.91 28.19 -0.38
N LEU A 118 17.27 28.91 -1.30
CA LEU A 118 17.86 29.37 -2.57
C LEU A 118 18.04 30.89 -2.63
N SER A 119 17.93 31.58 -1.49
CA SER A 119 18.07 33.04 -1.40
C SER A 119 19.33 33.53 -0.68
N GLU A 120 20.39 32.71 -0.60
CA GLU A 120 21.73 33.14 -0.16
C GLU A 120 22.76 32.95 -1.28
#